data_AF-A0A077LFM0-F1
#
_entry.id   AF-A0A077LFM0-F1
#
_cell.length_a   1.000
_cell.length_b   1.000
_cell.length_c   1.000
_cell.angle_alpha   90.00
_cell.angle_beta   90.00
_cell.angle_gamma   90.00
#
_symmetry.space_group_name_H-M   'P 1'
#
loop_
_entity.id
_entity.type
_entity.pdbx_description
1 polymer ?
#
loop_
_entity_poly.entity_id
_entity_poly.type
_entity_poly.pdbx_seq_one_letter_code
_entity_poly.pdbx_strand_id
1 'polypeptide(L)' 'MGHVDIEDLPISQELMAKIRSWDEEYQATFNSDYPPDSVFPTLEAELRHKAEGMQLAKSLQQELKGGYMIEYWP' A
#
# COMPACT_ATOMS: atom_id res chain seq x y z
N MET A 1 -4.56 -14.15 12.57
CA MET A 1 -3.63 -13.50 11.62
C MET A 1 -2.96 -12.36 12.36
N GLY A 2 -1.63 -12.29 12.34
CA GLY A 2 -0.90 -11.18 12.95
C GLY A 2 -0.94 -9.97 12.03
N HIS A 3 -1.22 -8.78 12.57
CA HIS A 3 -0.95 -7.53 11.89
C HIS A 3 0.55 -7.30 11.96
N VAL A 4 1.21 -7.15 10.81
CA VAL A 4 2.60 -6.67 10.77
C VAL A 4 2.55 -5.26 10.23
N ASP A 5 2.92 -4.31 11.06
CA ASP A 5 3.06 -2.93 10.64
C ASP A 5 4.30 -2.80 9.76
N ILE A 6 4.24 -1.94 8.74
CA ILE A 6 5.39 -1.73 7.84
C ILE A 6 6.61 -1.20 8.59
N GLU A 7 6.38 -0.59 9.76
CA GLU A 7 7.40 -0.05 10.66
C GLU A 7 8.19 -1.14 11.39
N ASP A 8 7.63 -2.36 11.49
CA ASP A 8 8.29 -3.51 12.08
C ASP A 8 9.18 -4.25 11.05
N LEU A 9 9.00 -3.94 9.77
CA LEU A 9 9.77 -4.54 8.68
C LEU A 9 11.16 -3.88 8.56
N PRO A 10 12.23 -4.66 8.34
CA PRO A 10 13.58 -4.13 8.12
C PRO A 10 13.72 -3.54 6.71
N ILE A 11 12.96 -2.50 6.41
CA ILE A 11 12.94 -1.78 5.13
C ILE A 11 13.48 -0.36 5.29
N SER A 12 13.92 0.22 4.19
CA SER A 12 14.43 1.58 4.11
C SER A 12 13.35 2.60 4.49
N GLN A 13 13.73 3.67 5.20
CA GLN A 13 12.81 4.75 5.58
C GLN A 13 12.14 5.41 4.37
N GLU A 14 12.83 5.47 3.23
CA GLU A 14 12.25 5.99 1.98
C GLU A 14 11.09 5.12 1.49
N LEU A 15 11.25 3.78 1.49
CA LEU A 15 10.20 2.86 1.07
C LEU A 15 9.02 2.90 2.04
N MET A 16 9.31 2.97 3.34
CA MET A 16 8.32 3.13 4.38
C MET A 16 7.48 4.41 4.20
N ALA A 17 8.13 5.54 3.93
CA ALA A 17 7.45 6.80 3.66
C ALA A 17 6.56 6.71 2.40
N LYS A 18 7.02 6.08 1.32
CA LYS A 18 6.22 5.89 0.11
C LYS A 18 4.99 5.02 0.34
N ILE A 19 5.13 3.93 1.10
CA ILE A 19 3.99 3.07 1.45
C ILE A 19 2.99 3.81 2.32
N ARG A 20 3.46 4.62 3.28
CA ARG A 20 2.57 5.48 4.09
C ARG A 20 1.80 6.47 3.24
N SER A 21 2.48 7.21 2.36
CA SER A 21 1.79 8.17 1.49
C SER A 21 0.80 7.47 0.56
N TRP A 22 1.16 6.30 0.02
CA TRP A 22 0.25 5.47 -0.76
C TRP A 22 -0.96 5.05 0.08
N ASP A 23 -0.78 4.48 1.27
CA ASP A 23 -1.88 4.08 2.16
C ASP A 23 -2.78 5.27 2.55
N GLU A 24 -2.18 6.43 2.86
CA GLU A 24 -2.91 7.67 3.14
C GLU A 24 -3.79 8.10 1.97
N GLU A 25 -3.33 7.96 0.72
CA GLU A 25 -4.17 8.21 -0.46
C GLU A 25 -5.35 7.23 -0.54
N TYR A 26 -5.15 5.95 -0.21
CA TYR A 26 -6.24 4.97 -0.15
C TYR A 26 -7.23 5.31 0.97
N GLN A 27 -6.74 5.57 2.18
CA GLN A 27 -7.55 5.97 3.34
C GLN A 27 -8.29 7.29 3.09
N ALA A 28 -7.74 8.20 2.28
CA ALA A 28 -8.42 9.42 1.88
C ALA A 28 -9.65 9.14 0.99
N THR A 29 -9.70 8.00 0.30
CA THR A 29 -10.92 7.56 -0.42
C THR A 29 -11.99 7.00 0.51
N PHE A 30 -11.67 6.76 1.78
CA PHE A 30 -12.61 6.21 2.76
C PHE A 30 -13.76 7.19 3.00
N ASN A 31 -14.96 6.73 2.68
CA ASN A 31 -16.18 7.47 2.93
C ASN A 31 -16.74 7.06 4.30
N SER A 32 -16.59 7.94 5.29
CA SER A 32 -17.09 7.71 6.65
C SER A 32 -18.63 7.75 6.75
N ASP A 33 -19.32 8.35 5.78
CA ASP A 33 -20.78 8.47 5.75
C ASP A 33 -21.43 7.18 5.19
N TYR A 34 -20.86 6.65 4.10
CA TYR A 34 -21.27 5.38 3.52
C TYR A 34 -20.04 4.56 3.08
N PRO A 35 -19.54 3.65 3.94
CA PRO A 35 -18.34 2.87 3.68
C PRO A 35 -18.32 2.11 2.33
N PRO A 36 -19.46 1.61 1.80
CA PRO A 36 -19.48 0.97 0.49
C PRO A 36 -19.20 1.91 -0.69
N ASP A 37 -19.38 3.23 -0.52
CA ASP A 37 -19.02 4.24 -1.52
C ASP A 37 -17.58 4.75 -1.34
N SER A 38 -16.74 4.04 -0.58
CA SER A 38 -15.30 4.30 -0.53
C SER A 38 -14.68 3.87 -1.84
N VAL A 39 -14.70 4.77 -2.82
CA VAL A 39 -14.18 4.54 -4.17
C VAL A 39 -13.25 5.68 -4.55
N PHE A 40 -12.26 5.36 -5.39
CA PHE A 40 -11.46 6.39 -6.00
C PHE A 40 -12.34 7.32 -6.84
N PRO A 41 -12.05 8.64 -6.86
CA PRO A 41 -12.84 9.61 -7.61
C PRO A 41 -12.82 9.36 -9.12
N THR A 42 -11.79 8.67 -9.62
CA THR A 42 -11.65 8.29 -11.03
C THR A 42 -10.96 6.94 -11.19
N LEU A 43 -11.25 6.26 -12.30
CA LEU A 43 -10.56 5.03 -12.69
C LEU A 43 -9.06 5.25 -12.87
N GLU A 44 -8.64 6.43 -13.36
CA GLU A 44 -7.22 6.78 -13.49
C GLU A 44 -6.52 6.94 -12.14
N ALA A 45 -7.21 7.41 -11.11
CA ALA A 45 -6.66 7.47 -9.75
C ALA A 45 -6.49 6.05 -9.20
N GLU A 46 -7.50 5.19 -9.36
CA GLU A 46 -7.40 3.77 -8.95
C GLU A 46 -6.27 3.04 -9.68
N LEU A 47 -6.14 3.21 -10.99
CA LEU A 47 -5.10 2.54 -11.78
C LEU A 47 -3.70 3.03 -11.42
N ARG A 48 -3.51 4.34 -11.21
CA ARG A 48 -2.23 4.89 -10.75
C ARG A 48 -1.87 4.34 -9.38
N HIS A 49 -2.82 4.40 -8.45
CA HIS A 49 -2.64 3.85 -7.11
C HIS A 49 -2.31 2.36 -7.12
N LYS A 50 -3.01 1.54 -7.94
CA LYS A 50 -2.70 0.11 -8.11
C LYS A 50 -1.31 -0.12 -8.71
N ALA A 51 -0.91 0.69 -9.68
CA ALA A 51 0.42 0.61 -10.28
C ALA A 51 1.51 0.94 -9.26
N GLU A 52 1.30 1.98 -8.44
CA GLU A 52 2.20 2.36 -7.35
C GLU A 52 2.30 1.26 -6.29
N GLY A 53 1.16 0.72 -5.82
CA GLY A 53 1.12 -0.40 -4.88
C GLY A 53 1.89 -1.62 -5.38
N MET A 54 1.79 -1.94 -6.67
CA MET A 54 2.56 -3.03 -7.28
C MET A 54 4.08 -2.74 -7.32
N GLN A 55 4.50 -1.49 -7.55
CA GLN A 55 5.91 -1.11 -7.48
C GLN A 55 6.45 -1.15 -6.05
N LEU A 56 5.63 -0.74 -5.07
CA LEU A 56 5.97 -0.81 -3.65
C LEU A 56 6.12 -2.26 -3.20
N ALA A 57 5.19 -3.14 -3.57
CA ALA A 57 5.28 -4.58 -3.28
C ALA A 57 6.54 -5.22 -3.87
N LYS A 58 6.93 -4.84 -5.10
CA LYS A 58 8.19 -5.29 -5.70
C LYS A 58 9.39 -4.80 -4.90
N SER A 59 9.40 -3.53 -4.49
CA SER A 59 10.47 -2.94 -3.69
C SER A 59 10.59 -3.63 -2.32
N LEU A 60 9.45 -3.85 -1.65
CA LEU A 60 9.35 -4.64 -0.42
C LEU A 60 9.92 -6.04 -0.61
N GLN A 61 9.54 -6.74 -1.68
CA GLN A 61 10.07 -8.06 -1.96
C GLN A 61 11.58 -8.07 -2.21
N GLN A 62 12.15 -7.00 -2.78
CA GLN A 62 13.60 -6.88 -2.95
C GLN A 62 14.34 -6.62 -1.64
N GLU A 63 13.80 -5.77 -0.75
CA GLU A 63 14.42 -5.50 0.55
C GLU A 63 14.25 -6.66 1.53
N LEU A 64 13.08 -7.31 1.52
CA LEU A 64 12.71 -8.38 2.44
C LEU A 64 13.01 -9.79 1.92
N LYS A 65 13.65 -9.90 0.76
CA LYS A 65 13.94 -11.12 -0.01
C LYS A 65 14.60 -12.25 0.79
N GLY A 66 15.17 -11.94 1.95
CA GLY A 66 15.81 -12.90 2.85
C GLY A 66 14.90 -13.58 3.87
N GLY A 67 13.65 -13.12 4.07
CA GLY A 67 12.79 -13.67 5.13
C GLY A 67 11.27 -13.53 4.92
N TYR A 68 10.81 -12.74 3.95
CA TYR A 68 9.39 -12.51 3.72
C TYR A 68 8.99 -12.71 2.26
N MET A 69 7.77 -13.22 2.07
CA MET A 69 7.08 -13.29 0.78
C MET A 69 5.99 -12.22 0.77
N ILE A 70 6.05 -11.34 -0.22
CA ILE A 70 5.15 -10.21 -0.38
C ILE A 70 4.20 -10.54 -1.52
N GLU A 71 2.92 -10.65 -1.20
CA GLU A 71 1.84 -10.84 -2.18
C GLU A 71 0.96 -9.59 -2.20
N TYR A 72 0.85 -8.99 -3.39
CA TYR A 72 0.01 -7.80 -3.61
C TYR A 72 -1.36 -8.23 -4.13
N TRP A 73 -2.41 -7.83 -3.42
CA TRP A 73 -3.80 -8.09 -3.77
C TRP A 73 -4.49 -6.77 -4.15
N PRO A 74 -4.80 -6.56 -5.44
CA PRO A 74 -5.48 -5.35 -5.94
C PRO A 74 -7.00 -5.36 -5.75
#